data_AF-A0A1V0AA71-F1
#
_entry.id   AF-A0A1V0AA71-F1
#
_cell.length_a   1.000
_cell.length_b   1.000
_cell.length_c   1.000
_cell.angle_alpha   90.00
_cell.angle_beta   90.00
_cell.angle_gamma   90.00
#
_symmetry.space_group_name_H-M   'P 1'
#
loop_
_entity.id
_entity.type
_entity.pdbx_description
1 polymer ?
#
loop_
_entity_poly.entity_id
_entity_poly.type
_entity_poly.pdbx_seq_one_letter_code
_entity_poly.pdbx_strand_id
1 'polypeptide(L)'
;MVRVVLRILTFELTGLAAIGMWALRRKHGVPRGATVVTYAKEQAFVLTLFAFAMAVETLVVDLLLLSLGVPAWLRIAVLVGDLYGLLFVAVMAAGCATRPHVVTRDELHIRYGVYFGVRVPRELITAVRAGGSLNEDSMVAVKDGRLTVAVASRVNVTVELAEPVTVVRPLGRRAEVTSIRFFADSPETLMAALRSGEPAQHQHP
;
A
#
# COMPACT_ATOMS: atom_id res chain seq x y z
N MET A 1 -9.98 19.96 -16.54
CA MET A 1 -10.80 19.71 -15.34
C MET A 1 -11.43 18.31 -15.32
N VAL A 2 -12.12 17.86 -16.37
CA VAL A 2 -12.82 16.55 -16.42
C VAL A 2 -11.94 15.34 -16.07
N ARG A 3 -10.69 15.27 -16.58
CA ARG A 3 -9.73 14.20 -16.22
C ARG A 3 -9.33 14.18 -14.74
N VAL A 4 -9.29 15.34 -14.09
CA VAL A 4 -8.93 15.45 -12.67
C VAL A 4 -10.11 14.99 -11.80
N VAL A 5 -11.32 15.46 -12.13
CA VAL A 5 -12.56 15.05 -11.44
C VAL A 5 -12.82 13.54 -11.58
N LEU A 6 -12.66 12.99 -12.79
CA LEU A 6 -12.78 11.53 -13.01
C LEU A 6 -11.75 10.75 -12.19
N ARG A 7 -10.51 11.26 -12.08
CA ARG A 7 -9.46 10.59 -11.30
C ARG A 7 -9.76 10.60 -9.80
N ILE A 8 -10.31 11.71 -9.28
CA ILE A 8 -10.77 11.82 -7.89
C ILE A 8 -11.93 10.86 -7.64
N LEU A 9 -12.98 10.88 -8.47
CA LEU A 9 -14.12 9.97 -8.34
C LEU A 9 -13.72 8.49 -8.43
N THR A 10 -12.82 8.16 -9.35
CA THR A 10 -12.32 6.78 -9.47
C THR A 10 -11.57 6.36 -8.21
N PHE A 11 -10.77 7.26 -7.64
CA PHE A 11 -10.07 7.02 -6.39
C PHE A 11 -11.03 6.77 -5.23
N GLU A 12 -12.05 7.63 -5.07
CA GLU A 12 -13.11 7.49 -4.06
C GLU A 12 -13.86 6.15 -4.20
N LEU A 13 -14.33 5.82 -5.41
CA LEU A 13 -15.04 4.58 -5.68
C LEU A 13 -14.15 3.34 -5.42
N THR A 14 -12.87 3.41 -5.79
CA THR A 14 -11.92 2.32 -5.56
C THR A 14 -11.64 2.14 -4.07
N GLY A 15 -11.59 3.23 -3.32
CA GLY A 15 -11.45 3.24 -1.86
C GLY A 15 -12.66 2.63 -1.16
N LEU A 16 -13.87 3.06 -1.52
CA LEU A 16 -15.11 2.49 -0.99
C LEU A 16 -15.27 1.00 -1.34
N ALA A 17 -14.89 0.61 -2.56
CA ALA A 17 -14.85 -0.80 -2.94
C ALA A 17 -13.86 -1.60 -2.08
N ALA A 18 -12.73 -1.01 -1.69
CA ALA A 18 -11.78 -1.64 -0.77
C ALA A 18 -12.40 -1.86 0.62
N ILE A 19 -13.18 -0.91 1.14
CA ILE A 19 -13.95 -1.09 2.38
C ILE A 19 -14.93 -2.25 2.24
N GLY A 20 -15.71 -2.29 1.15
CA GLY A 20 -16.65 -3.38 0.90
C GLY A 20 -15.96 -4.75 0.80
N MET A 21 -14.83 -4.84 0.10
CA MET A 21 -14.04 -6.07 0.04
C MET A 21 -13.47 -6.47 1.40
N TRP A 22 -13.00 -5.52 2.19
CA TRP A 22 -12.48 -5.77 3.54
C TRP A 22 -13.57 -6.30 4.46
N ALA A 23 -14.76 -5.68 4.45
CA ALA A 23 -15.93 -6.15 5.21
C ALA A 23 -16.35 -7.57 4.79
N LEU A 24 -16.30 -7.87 3.49
CA LEU A 24 -16.58 -9.21 2.94
C LEU A 24 -15.39 -10.19 3.08
N ARG A 25 -14.27 -9.77 3.69
CA ARG A 25 -13.02 -10.54 3.82
C ARG A 25 -12.46 -11.05 2.48
N ARG A 26 -12.71 -10.31 1.38
CA ARG A 26 -12.23 -10.62 0.03
C ARG A 26 -10.92 -9.88 -0.28
N LYS A 27 -10.08 -10.50 -1.11
CA LYS A 27 -8.83 -9.91 -1.62
C LYS A 27 -8.99 -9.53 -3.09
N HIS A 28 -8.35 -8.44 -3.50
CA HIS A 28 -8.41 -7.93 -4.86
C HIS A 28 -7.18 -8.33 -5.68
N GLY A 29 -7.40 -8.79 -6.91
CA GLY A 29 -6.34 -9.04 -7.89
C GLY A 29 -5.35 -10.12 -7.46
N VAL A 30 -5.84 -11.21 -6.87
CA VAL A 30 -5.08 -12.42 -6.53
C VAL A 30 -5.45 -13.51 -7.54
N PRO A 31 -4.60 -13.83 -8.54
CA PRO A 31 -4.83 -14.93 -9.47
C PRO A 31 -4.86 -16.29 -8.76
N ARG A 32 -5.52 -17.28 -9.38
CA ARG A 32 -5.49 -18.67 -8.89
C ARG A 32 -4.06 -19.22 -8.93
N GLY A 33 -3.64 -19.88 -7.85
CA GLY A 33 -2.29 -20.43 -7.72
C GLY A 33 -1.19 -19.41 -7.38
N ALA A 34 -1.54 -18.14 -7.15
CA ALA A 34 -0.58 -17.13 -6.73
C ALA A 34 -0.33 -17.17 -5.21
N THR A 35 0.92 -16.93 -4.81
CA THR A 35 1.28 -16.79 -3.40
C THR A 35 1.00 -15.36 -2.94
N VAL A 36 0.24 -15.25 -1.85
CA VAL A 36 -0.14 -13.97 -1.25
C VAL A 36 0.82 -13.62 -0.11
N VAL A 37 1.44 -12.45 -0.19
CA VAL A 37 2.32 -11.93 0.86
C VAL A 37 1.71 -10.63 1.40
N THR A 38 1.27 -10.65 2.66
CA THR A 38 0.70 -9.46 3.31
C THR A 38 1.80 -8.51 3.77
N TYR A 39 1.45 -7.25 3.94
CA TYR A 39 2.35 -6.21 4.48
C TYR A 39 1.63 -5.27 5.46
N ALA A 40 0.31 -5.43 5.63
CA ALA A 40 -0.53 -4.40 6.24
C ALA A 40 -0.58 -4.47 7.77
N LYS A 41 0.01 -5.50 8.41
CA LYS A 41 -0.14 -5.71 9.87
C LYS A 41 0.47 -4.58 10.69
N GLU A 42 1.72 -4.22 10.39
CA GLU A 42 2.44 -3.13 11.06
C GLU A 42 1.70 -1.80 10.91
N GLN A 43 1.24 -1.50 9.69
CA GLN A 43 0.50 -0.28 9.41
C GLN A 43 -0.90 -0.27 10.06
N ALA A 44 -1.57 -1.42 10.18
CA ALA A 44 -2.89 -1.50 10.77
C ALA A 44 -2.90 -1.02 12.23
N PHE A 45 -1.86 -1.34 13.01
CA PHE A 45 -1.75 -0.86 14.39
C PHE A 45 -1.68 0.67 14.46
N VAL A 46 -0.77 1.27 13.69
CA VAL A 46 -0.59 2.73 13.63
C VAL A 46 -1.87 3.42 13.17
N LEU A 47 -2.51 2.92 12.10
CA LEU A 47 -3.75 3.49 11.58
C LEU A 47 -4.92 3.34 12.54
N THR A 48 -4.98 2.26 13.32
CA THR A 48 -6.01 2.07 14.34
C THR A 48 -5.86 3.09 15.47
N LEU A 49 -4.64 3.30 15.96
CA LEU A 49 -4.37 4.30 16.99
C LEU A 49 -4.68 5.72 16.49
N PHE A 50 -4.27 6.03 15.26
CA PHE A 50 -4.55 7.31 14.63
C PHE A 50 -6.06 7.55 14.44
N ALA A 51 -6.80 6.54 13.94
CA ALA A 51 -8.25 6.63 13.80
C ALA A 51 -8.96 6.80 15.15
N PHE A 52 -8.50 6.12 16.20
CA PHE A 52 -9.02 6.29 17.55
C PHE A 52 -8.81 7.72 18.07
N ALA A 53 -7.59 8.26 17.91
CA ALA A 53 -7.29 9.64 18.29
C ALA A 53 -8.17 10.64 17.53
N MET A 54 -8.34 10.47 16.21
CA MET A 54 -9.23 11.31 15.41
C MET A 54 -10.69 11.22 15.87
N ALA A 55 -11.19 10.03 16.24
CA ALA A 55 -12.55 9.88 16.73
C ALA A 55 -12.78 10.60 18.07
N VAL A 56 -11.81 10.51 18.98
CA VAL A 56 -11.84 11.24 20.26
C VAL A 56 -11.77 12.75 20.01
N GLU A 57 -10.87 13.21 19.14
CA GLU A 57 -10.75 14.61 18.73
C GLU A 57 -12.07 15.12 18.16
N THR A 58 -12.67 14.40 17.22
CA THR A 58 -13.98 14.73 16.60
C THR A 58 -15.04 14.97 17.67
N LEU A 59 -15.13 14.07 18.67
CA LEU A 59 -16.09 14.19 19.75
C LEU A 59 -15.82 15.41 20.63
N VAL A 60 -14.56 15.62 21.03
CA VAL A 60 -14.15 16.74 21.89
C VAL A 60 -14.40 18.08 21.19
N VAL A 61 -14.04 18.19 19.91
CA VAL A 61 -14.24 19.39 19.10
C VAL A 61 -15.73 19.67 18.91
N ASP A 62 -16.56 18.66 18.59
CA ASP A 62 -18.02 18.87 18.43
C ASP A 62 -18.66 19.38 19.74
N LEU A 63 -18.27 18.82 20.88
CA LEU A 63 -18.75 19.25 22.20
C LEU A 63 -18.26 20.65 22.57
N LEU A 64 -17.02 21.01 22.21
CA LEU A 64 -16.47 22.35 22.43
C LEU A 64 -17.18 23.39 21.56
N LEU A 65 -17.42 23.09 20.28
CA LEU A 65 -18.15 24.00 19.39
C LEU A 65 -19.59 24.20 19.86
N LEU A 66 -20.22 23.15 20.39
CA LEU A 66 -21.54 23.23 21.00
C LEU A 66 -21.54 24.14 22.24
N SER A 67 -20.56 23.98 23.14
CA SER A 67 -20.49 24.76 24.38
C SER A 67 -20.17 26.24 24.16
N LEU A 68 -19.42 26.55 23.10
CA LEU A 68 -19.11 27.92 22.69
C LEU A 68 -20.26 28.61 21.91
N GLY A 69 -21.38 27.91 21.68
CA GLY A 69 -22.52 28.48 20.95
C GLY A 69 -22.22 28.75 19.47
N VAL A 70 -21.30 28.00 18.86
CA VAL A 70 -20.93 28.16 17.46
C VAL A 70 -22.15 27.86 16.56
N PRO A 71 -22.40 28.64 15.50
CA PRO A 71 -23.51 28.41 14.60
C PRO A 71 -23.55 26.98 14.05
N ALA A 72 -24.76 26.40 14.00
CA ALA A 72 -24.95 25.00 13.64
C ALA A 72 -24.33 24.62 12.28
N TRP A 73 -24.40 25.50 11.28
CA TRP A 73 -23.84 25.25 9.95
C TRP A 73 -22.31 25.07 9.99
N LEU A 74 -21.61 25.84 10.83
CA LEU A 74 -20.15 25.77 10.95
C LEU A 74 -19.74 24.50 11.73
N ARG A 75 -20.46 24.18 12.81
CA ARG A 75 -20.28 22.94 13.56
C ARG A 75 -20.46 21.71 12.68
N ILE A 76 -21.53 21.67 11.89
CA ILE A 76 -21.81 20.58 10.95
C ILE A 76 -20.72 20.47 9.89
N ALA A 77 -20.22 21.61 9.36
CA ALA A 77 -19.15 21.60 8.38
C ALA A 77 -17.85 20.97 8.95
N VAL A 78 -17.48 21.30 10.19
CA VAL A 78 -16.33 20.69 10.89
C VAL A 78 -16.56 19.19 11.07
N LEU A 79 -17.71 18.79 11.61
CA LEU A 79 -18.05 17.38 11.83
C LEU A 79 -17.99 16.56 10.53
N VAL A 80 -18.51 17.10 9.43
CA VAL A 80 -18.43 16.44 8.11
C VAL A 80 -16.98 16.28 7.67
N GLY A 81 -16.14 17.30 7.89
CA GLY A 81 -14.70 17.23 7.61
C GLY A 81 -14.00 16.13 8.41
N ASP A 82 -14.29 16.04 9.70
CA ASP A 82 -13.71 15.05 10.60
C ASP A 82 -14.14 13.61 10.24
N LEU A 83 -15.43 13.42 9.97
CA LEU A 83 -15.99 12.14 9.52
C LEU A 83 -15.40 11.72 8.17
N TYR A 84 -15.18 12.67 7.26
CA TYR A 84 -14.50 12.42 6.00
C TYR A 84 -13.03 12.02 6.21
N GLY A 85 -12.33 12.65 7.16
CA GLY A 85 -10.98 12.26 7.56
C GLY A 85 -10.91 10.83 8.09
N LEU A 86 -11.85 10.45 8.97
CA LEU A 86 -11.97 9.08 9.48
C LEU A 86 -12.26 8.08 8.35
N LEU A 87 -13.16 8.41 7.42
CA LEU A 87 -13.43 7.60 6.23
C LEU A 87 -12.15 7.41 5.39
N PHE A 88 -11.35 8.46 5.22
CA PHE A 88 -10.09 8.38 4.47
C PHE A 88 -9.10 7.41 5.12
N VAL A 89 -8.95 7.44 6.45
CA VAL A 89 -8.11 6.47 7.19
C VAL A 89 -8.63 5.05 7.01
N ALA A 90 -9.94 4.84 7.06
CA ALA A 90 -10.56 3.54 6.84
C ALA A 90 -10.33 3.02 5.42
N VAL A 91 -10.48 3.89 4.40
CA VAL A 91 -10.16 3.57 3.00
C VAL A 91 -8.71 3.14 2.85
N MET A 92 -7.77 3.86 3.48
CA MET A 92 -6.35 3.54 3.42
C MET A 92 -6.06 2.16 4.05
N ALA A 93 -6.59 1.91 5.25
CA ALA A 93 -6.41 0.64 5.95
C ALA A 93 -7.02 -0.54 5.16
N ALA A 94 -8.25 -0.38 4.65
CA ALA A 94 -8.93 -1.38 3.85
C ALA A 94 -8.22 -1.63 2.51
N GLY A 95 -7.71 -0.58 1.86
CA GLY A 95 -6.90 -0.67 0.66
C GLY A 95 -5.68 -1.54 0.87
N CYS A 96 -4.91 -1.29 1.94
CA CYS A 96 -3.73 -2.08 2.26
C CYS A 96 -4.05 -3.53 2.65
N ALA A 97 -5.13 -3.75 3.40
CA ALA A 97 -5.53 -5.10 3.82
C ALA A 97 -6.06 -5.97 2.65
N THR A 98 -6.73 -5.37 1.67
CA THR A 98 -7.36 -6.09 0.56
C THR A 98 -6.46 -6.30 -0.66
N ARG A 99 -5.35 -5.56 -0.75
CA ARG A 99 -4.43 -5.58 -1.91
C ARG A 99 -3.00 -5.98 -1.49
N PRO A 100 -2.80 -7.24 -1.06
CA PRO A 100 -1.47 -7.72 -0.67
C PRO A 100 -0.51 -7.76 -1.86
N HIS A 101 0.77 -7.99 -1.58
CA HIS A 101 1.72 -8.38 -2.62
C HIS A 101 1.36 -9.78 -3.13
N VAL A 102 1.61 -10.00 -4.42
CA VAL A 102 1.27 -11.24 -5.09
C VAL A 102 2.48 -11.74 -5.86
N VAL A 103 2.86 -12.99 -5.63
CA VAL A 103 3.86 -13.69 -6.43
C VAL A 103 3.13 -14.68 -7.31
N THR A 104 3.25 -14.50 -8.62
CA THR A 104 2.73 -15.43 -9.62
C THR A 104 3.87 -16.26 -10.21
N ARG A 105 3.56 -17.18 -11.14
CA ARG A 105 4.59 -17.95 -11.85
C ARG A 105 5.56 -17.06 -12.63
N ASP A 106 5.06 -15.96 -13.19
CA ASP A 106 5.80 -15.15 -14.17
C ASP A 106 6.20 -13.77 -13.62
N GLU A 107 5.44 -13.24 -12.65
CA GLU A 107 5.61 -11.88 -12.15
C GLU A 107 5.51 -11.76 -10.63
N LEU A 108 6.25 -10.80 -10.07
CA LEU A 108 6.10 -10.26 -8.72
C LEU A 108 5.31 -8.94 -8.78
N HIS A 109 4.17 -8.88 -8.08
CA HIS A 109 3.33 -7.70 -7.99
C HIS A 109 3.51 -7.05 -6.62
N ILE A 110 4.19 -5.90 -6.59
CA ILE A 110 4.38 -5.09 -5.39
C ILE A 110 3.30 -4.02 -5.38
N ARG A 111 2.61 -3.85 -4.25
CA ARG A 111 1.40 -3.02 -4.14
C ARG A 111 1.40 -2.24 -2.85
N TYR A 112 0.88 -1.03 -2.88
CA TYR A 112 0.60 -0.23 -1.70
C TYR A 112 -0.83 0.33 -1.79
N GLY A 113 -1.76 -0.47 -1.29
CA GLY A 113 -3.17 -0.19 -1.23
C GLY A 113 -3.76 0.12 -2.60
N VAL A 114 -4.60 1.15 -2.66
CA VAL A 114 -5.13 1.69 -3.91
C VAL A 114 -4.17 2.71 -4.57
N TYR A 115 -3.08 3.06 -3.89
CA TYR A 115 -2.25 4.22 -4.21
C TYR A 115 -1.10 3.89 -5.16
N PHE A 116 -0.58 2.66 -5.12
CA PHE A 116 0.57 2.28 -5.93
C PHE A 116 0.57 0.77 -6.25
N GLY A 117 1.09 0.44 -7.42
CA GLY A 117 1.35 -0.93 -7.83
C GLY A 117 2.38 -0.99 -8.96
N VAL A 118 3.30 -1.94 -8.86
CA VAL A 118 4.28 -2.27 -9.90
C VAL A 118 4.27 -3.78 -10.12
N ARG A 119 4.38 -4.19 -11.39
CA ARG A 119 4.59 -5.58 -11.79
C ARG A 119 6.02 -5.72 -12.28
N VAL A 120 6.69 -6.73 -11.77
CA VAL A 120 8.09 -7.03 -12.08
C VAL A 120 8.13 -8.44 -12.64
N PRO A 121 8.47 -8.63 -13.92
CA PRO A 121 8.73 -9.96 -14.49
C PRO A 121 9.83 -10.67 -13.71
N ARG A 122 9.64 -11.96 -13.41
CA ARG A 122 10.60 -12.74 -12.61
C ARG A 122 11.93 -12.96 -13.33
N GLU A 123 11.90 -13.03 -14.65
CA GLU A 123 13.10 -13.10 -15.50
C GLU A 123 14.04 -11.91 -15.33
N LEU A 124 13.51 -10.75 -14.91
CA LEU A 124 14.32 -9.57 -14.63
C LEU A 124 14.89 -9.57 -13.21
N ILE A 125 14.48 -10.47 -12.32
CA ILE A 125 14.94 -10.48 -10.93
C ILE A 125 16.28 -11.20 -10.84
N THR A 126 17.36 -10.47 -10.53
CA THR A 126 18.71 -11.04 -10.42
C THR A 126 19.04 -11.47 -9.00
N ALA A 127 18.53 -10.75 -8.00
CA ALA A 127 18.74 -11.07 -6.61
C ALA A 127 17.56 -10.61 -5.76
N VAL A 128 17.26 -11.39 -4.73
CA VAL A 128 16.32 -11.00 -3.68
C VAL A 128 17.00 -11.18 -2.33
N ARG A 129 16.95 -10.14 -1.52
CA ARG A 129 17.57 -10.11 -0.19
C ARG A 129 16.54 -9.71 0.84
N ALA A 130 16.34 -10.56 1.83
CA ALA A 130 15.69 -10.16 3.07
C ALA A 130 16.75 -9.52 3.98
N GLY A 131 16.46 -8.35 4.53
CA GLY A 131 17.37 -7.58 5.38
C GLY A 131 16.68 -7.06 6.63
N GLY A 132 17.48 -6.48 7.53
CA GLY A 132 16.96 -5.78 8.71
C GLY A 132 16.10 -4.58 8.30
N SER A 133 15.14 -4.22 9.18
CA SER A 133 14.23 -3.10 8.94
C SER A 133 15.02 -1.79 8.82
N LEU A 134 14.98 -1.18 7.63
CA LEU A 134 15.51 0.17 7.42
C LEU A 134 14.39 1.19 7.58
N ASN A 135 14.70 2.32 8.21
CA ASN A 135 13.77 3.44 8.34
C ASN A 135 13.82 4.30 7.07
N GLU A 136 12.64 4.64 6.54
CA GLU A 136 12.49 5.45 5.34
C GLU A 136 11.47 6.58 5.61
N ASP A 137 11.78 7.78 5.11
CA ASP A 137 11.01 9.01 5.37
C ASP A 137 9.72 9.12 4.53
N SER A 138 9.52 8.22 3.58
CA SER A 138 8.39 8.27 2.65
C SER A 138 7.82 6.90 2.35
N MET A 139 6.49 6.82 2.23
CA MET A 139 5.76 5.59 1.93
C MET A 139 6.09 5.05 0.53
N VAL A 140 6.20 5.92 -0.48
CA VAL A 140 6.58 5.53 -1.84
C VAL A 140 7.52 6.59 -2.41
N ALA A 141 8.79 6.23 -2.55
CA ALA A 141 9.83 7.11 -3.07
C ALA A 141 10.62 6.44 -4.18
N VAL A 142 11.14 7.25 -5.11
CA VAL A 142 12.15 6.80 -6.07
C VAL A 142 13.36 7.71 -5.94
N LYS A 143 14.52 7.16 -5.63
CA LYS A 143 15.76 7.92 -5.46
C LYS A 143 16.90 7.10 -6.03
N ASP A 144 17.75 7.71 -6.85
CA ASP A 144 18.95 7.08 -7.43
C ASP A 144 18.67 5.73 -8.12
N GLY A 145 17.58 5.64 -8.90
CA GLY A 145 17.17 4.41 -9.59
C GLY A 145 16.60 3.32 -8.67
N ARG A 146 16.34 3.63 -7.40
CA ARG A 146 15.74 2.72 -6.42
C ARG A 146 14.32 3.13 -6.07
N LEU A 147 13.37 2.22 -6.22
CA LEU A 147 12.02 2.34 -5.67
C LEU A 147 12.01 1.87 -4.22
N THR A 148 11.45 2.68 -3.32
CA THR A 148 11.16 2.30 -1.94
C THR A 148 9.65 2.32 -1.74
N VAL A 149 9.09 1.22 -1.22
CA VAL A 149 7.70 1.09 -0.77
C VAL A 149 7.71 0.75 0.71
N ALA A 150 7.76 1.78 1.55
CA ALA A 150 7.84 1.64 3.00
C ALA A 150 6.45 1.50 3.63
N VAL A 151 6.34 0.63 4.63
CA VAL A 151 5.13 0.44 5.42
C VAL A 151 5.47 0.74 6.87
N ALA A 152 4.75 1.67 7.50
CA ALA A 152 5.10 2.19 8.83
C ALA A 152 6.58 2.63 8.92
N SER A 153 7.07 3.28 7.86
CA SER A 153 8.48 3.69 7.68
C SER A 153 9.50 2.55 7.64
N ARG A 154 9.08 1.30 7.47
CA ARG A 154 9.97 0.13 7.41
C ARG A 154 10.03 -0.48 6.01
N VAL A 155 11.19 -1.06 5.67
CA VAL A 155 11.39 -1.99 4.54
C VAL A 155 12.29 -3.14 4.99
N ASN A 156 12.03 -4.35 4.48
CA ASN A 156 12.78 -5.56 4.88
C ASN A 156 13.10 -6.50 3.71
N VAL A 157 12.66 -6.18 2.50
CA VAL A 157 12.98 -6.91 1.27
C VAL A 157 13.60 -5.95 0.26
N THR A 158 14.65 -6.40 -0.41
CA THR A 158 15.26 -5.73 -1.57
C THR A 158 15.29 -6.70 -2.75
N VAL A 159 14.83 -6.23 -3.90
CA VAL A 159 14.87 -6.93 -5.18
C VAL A 159 15.77 -6.13 -6.12
N GLU A 160 16.78 -6.77 -6.69
CA GLU A 160 17.64 -6.21 -7.73
C GLU A 160 17.21 -6.74 -9.10
N LEU A 161 17.27 -5.88 -10.10
CA LEU A 161 16.80 -6.14 -11.45
C LEU A 161 17.94 -6.17 -12.47
N ALA A 162 17.85 -7.04 -13.47
CA ALA A 162 18.78 -7.13 -14.59
C ALA A 162 18.65 -5.91 -15.50
N GLU A 163 17.41 -5.47 -15.73
CA GLU A 163 17.07 -4.35 -16.59
C GLU A 163 16.17 -3.36 -15.84
N PRO A 164 16.22 -2.06 -16.17
CA PRO A 164 15.37 -1.06 -15.53
C PRO A 164 13.88 -1.32 -15.82
N VAL A 165 13.06 -1.31 -14.77
CA VAL A 165 11.60 -1.38 -14.90
C VAL A 165 10.99 0.02 -14.75
N THR A 166 10.09 0.37 -15.67
CA THR A 166 9.35 1.64 -15.57
C THR A 166 8.28 1.56 -14.49
N VAL A 167 8.34 2.46 -13.52
CA VAL A 167 7.34 2.62 -12.46
C VAL A 167 6.62 3.95 -12.58
N VAL A 168 5.32 3.93 -12.33
CA VAL A 168 4.49 5.15 -12.25
C VAL A 168 4.36 5.51 -10.78
N ARG A 169 4.99 6.62 -10.38
CA ARG A 169 4.86 7.17 -9.03
C ARG A 169 3.40 7.57 -8.76
N PRO A 170 2.94 7.63 -7.50
CA PRO A 170 1.55 7.99 -7.18
C PRO A 170 1.07 9.31 -7.84
N LEU A 171 1.98 10.28 -7.99
CA LEU A 171 1.76 11.58 -8.63
C LEU A 171 1.81 11.54 -10.17
N GLY A 172 1.93 10.37 -10.79
CA GLY A 172 1.91 10.15 -12.24
C GLY A 172 3.26 10.30 -12.95
N ARG A 173 4.31 10.75 -12.27
CA ARG A 173 5.67 10.78 -12.84
C ARG A 173 6.18 9.37 -13.07
N ARG A 174 6.77 9.12 -14.24
CA ARG A 174 7.45 7.88 -14.55
C ARG A 174 8.90 7.95 -14.09
N ALA A 175 9.43 6.82 -13.64
CA ALA A 175 10.84 6.64 -13.35
C ALA A 175 11.25 5.22 -13.71
N GLU A 176 12.49 5.04 -14.12
CA GLU A 176 13.07 3.71 -14.29
C GLU A 176 13.82 3.34 -13.01
N VAL A 177 13.66 2.08 -12.59
CA VAL A 177 14.30 1.57 -11.38
C VAL A 177 14.96 0.23 -11.63
N THR A 178 16.13 0.04 -11.05
CA THR A 178 16.90 -1.21 -11.09
C THR A 178 16.92 -1.93 -9.74
N SER A 179 16.51 -1.24 -8.67
CA SER A 179 16.39 -1.81 -7.32
C SER A 179 15.04 -1.44 -6.73
N ILE A 180 14.37 -2.40 -6.07
CA ILE A 180 13.09 -2.19 -5.41
C ILE A 180 13.17 -2.69 -3.96
N ARG A 181 12.95 -1.78 -3.01
CA ARG A 181 12.83 -2.09 -1.59
C ARG A 181 11.39 -1.99 -1.14
N PHE A 182 10.93 -2.98 -0.40
CA PHE A 182 9.57 -2.97 0.14
C PHE A 182 9.47 -3.74 1.45
N PHE A 183 8.33 -3.58 2.12
CA PHE A 183 8.01 -4.30 3.34
C PHE A 183 7.09 -5.49 3.05
N ALA A 184 7.40 -6.63 3.64
CA ALA A 184 6.54 -7.80 3.69
C ALA A 184 6.43 -8.30 5.14
N ASP A 185 5.24 -8.71 5.58
CA ASP A 185 5.03 -9.30 6.91
C ASP A 185 5.82 -10.61 7.06
N SER A 186 6.03 -11.32 5.94
CA SER A 186 6.72 -12.62 5.87
C SER A 186 7.70 -12.66 4.69
N PRO A 187 8.90 -12.04 4.81
CA PRO A 187 9.93 -12.06 3.78
C PRO A 187 10.33 -13.48 3.35
N GLU A 188 10.37 -14.41 4.29
CA GLU A 188 10.67 -15.83 4.05
C GLU A 188 9.66 -16.50 3.11
N THR A 189 8.36 -16.19 3.26
CA THR A 189 7.31 -16.72 2.38
C THR A 189 7.47 -16.17 0.97
N LEU A 190 7.81 -14.89 0.84
CA LEU A 190 8.10 -14.25 -0.44
C LEU A 190 9.31 -14.90 -1.13
N MET A 191 10.41 -15.07 -0.40
CA MET A 191 11.64 -15.69 -0.90
C MET A 191 11.38 -17.12 -1.39
N ALA A 192 10.62 -17.92 -0.62
CA ALA A 192 10.26 -19.28 -0.99
C ALA A 192 9.39 -19.32 -2.27
N ALA A 193 8.44 -18.39 -2.42
CA ALA A 193 7.62 -18.28 -3.63
C ALA A 193 8.44 -17.88 -4.88
N LEU A 194 9.46 -17.04 -4.70
CA LEU A 194 10.36 -16.61 -5.77
C LEU A 194 11.37 -17.69 -6.17
N ARG A 195 11.73 -18.61 -5.27
CA ARG A 195 12.58 -19.77 -5.59
C ARG A 195 11.82 -20.95 -6.20
N SER A 196 10.60 -21.23 -5.72
CA SER A 196 9.80 -22.37 -6.20
C SER A 196 9.31 -22.26 -7.65
N GLY A 197 9.49 -21.11 -8.30
CA GLY A 197 9.24 -20.91 -9.72
C GLY A 197 10.52 -20.75 -10.56
N GLU A 198 11.71 -20.88 -9.97
CA GLU A 198 12.92 -21.08 -10.76
C GLU A 198 12.81 -22.45 -11.45
N PRO A 199 12.97 -22.55 -12.78
CA PRO A 199 13.21 -23.84 -13.40
C PRO A 199 14.45 -24.44 -12.72
N ALA A 200 14.34 -25.69 -12.25
CA ALA A 200 15.43 -26.41 -11.64
C ALA A 200 16.68 -26.26 -12.51
N GLN A 201 17.66 -25.49 -12.01
CA GLN A 201 18.96 -25.36 -12.66
C GLN A 201 19.53 -26.77 -12.81
N HIS A 202 19.71 -27.19 -14.06
CA HIS A 202 20.39 -28.42 -14.41
C HIS A 202 21.78 -28.38 -13.76
N GLN A 203 21.95 -29.17 -12.70
CA GLN A 203 23.28 -29.64 -12.31
C GLN A 203 23.77 -30.54 -13.44
N HIS A 204 24.60 -29.98 -14.32
CA HIS A 204 25.40 -30.76 -15.25
C HIS A 204 26.57 -31.39 -14.47
N PRO A 205 26.79 -32.70 -14.57
CA PRO A 205 27.86 -33.43 -13.89
C PRO A 205 29.26 -33.07 -14.41
#